data_AF-A0AAF0F3I9-F1
#
_entry.id   AF-A0AAF0F3I9-F1
#
_cell.length_a   1.000
_cell.length_b   1.000
_cell.length_c   1.000
_cell.angle_alpha   90.00
_cell.angle_beta   90.00
_cell.angle_gamma   90.00
#
_symmetry.space_group_name_H-M   'P 1'
#
loop_
_entity.id
_entity.type
_entity.pdbx_description
1 polymer ?
#
loop_
_entity_poly.entity_id
_entity_poly.type
_entity_poly.pdbx_seq_one_letter_code
_entity_poly.pdbx_strand_id
1 'polypeptide(L)'
;MKRLGEGEPAAILYRVTDGKSTTKTKLSTVVLPEEILAFEKEYLTVLRTQLASILKKRDKAKERRVDKLLASSRKKLQENNGKVLIKGSKRGSGRRKRMRAVRRAKRLREERSRQ
;
A
#
# COMPACT_ATOMS: atom_id res chain seq x y z
N MET A 1 28.79 14.67 36.58
CA MET A 1 27.43 14.73 35.98
C MET A 1 27.40 15.82 34.92
N LYS A 2 27.43 15.47 33.63
CA LYS A 2 27.22 16.41 32.52
C LYS A 2 25.74 16.76 32.47
N ARG A 3 25.39 18.04 32.64
CA ARG A 3 24.03 18.53 32.36
C ARG A 3 23.80 18.36 30.85
N LEU A 4 22.79 17.59 30.47
CA LEU A 4 22.29 17.57 29.10
C LEU A 4 21.62 18.92 28.87
N GLY A 5 22.12 19.66 27.87
CA GLY A 5 21.76 21.04 27.59
C GLY A 5 20.28 21.21 27.30
N GLU A 6 19.78 22.36 27.73
CA GLU A 6 18.43 22.87 27.50
C GLU A 6 18.20 23.13 26.00
N GLY A 7 17.13 22.52 25.45
CA GLY A 7 16.29 23.13 24.40
C GLY A 7 16.92 23.48 23.05
N GLU A 8 17.67 22.57 22.39
CA GLU A 8 17.89 22.77 20.95
C GLU A 8 16.54 22.67 20.20
N PRO A 9 16.21 23.63 19.32
CA PRO A 9 15.00 23.54 18.51
C PRO A 9 15.06 22.28 17.68
N ALA A 10 13.99 21.47 17.72
CA ALA A 10 13.92 20.18 17.05
C ALA A 10 14.00 20.33 15.52
N ALA A 11 15.21 20.48 14.99
CA ALA A 11 15.49 20.63 13.58
C ALA A 11 15.41 19.27 12.86
N ILE A 12 14.91 19.27 11.63
CA ILE A 12 14.70 18.06 10.83
C ILE A 12 15.69 18.04 9.66
N LEU A 13 16.40 16.92 9.48
CA LEU A 13 17.31 16.70 8.35
C LEU A 13 16.60 15.99 7.20
N TYR A 14 16.52 16.65 6.04
CA TYR A 14 16.04 16.06 4.79
C TYR A 14 17.21 15.62 3.92
N ARG A 15 17.11 14.44 3.32
CA ARG A 15 18.12 13.90 2.38
C ARG A 15 17.43 13.38 1.12
N VAL A 16 17.93 13.78 -0.03
CA VAL A 16 17.43 13.36 -1.34
C VAL A 16 18.57 12.78 -2.16
N THR A 17 18.33 11.65 -2.81
CA THR A 17 19.29 11.02 -3.71
C THR A 17 18.59 10.35 -4.90
N ASP A 18 19.27 10.34 -6.04
CA ASP A 18 18.83 9.65 -7.27
C ASP A 18 19.20 8.15 -7.32
N GLY A 19 19.93 7.64 -6.32
CA GLY A 19 20.24 6.21 -6.18
C GLY A 19 21.23 5.64 -7.22
N LYS A 20 21.79 6.44 -8.12
CA LYS A 20 22.74 5.97 -9.16
C LYS A 20 24.09 5.57 -8.55
N SER A 21 24.84 4.61 -9.09
CA SER A 21 26.11 4.20 -8.44
C SER A 21 27.28 5.15 -8.75
N THR A 22 27.35 5.68 -9.97
CA THR A 22 28.54 6.35 -10.51
C THR A 22 28.54 7.87 -10.31
N THR A 23 27.43 8.54 -10.61
CA THR A 23 27.25 10.00 -10.42
C THR A 23 26.02 10.24 -9.55
N LYS A 24 26.20 10.13 -8.23
CA LYS A 24 25.13 10.34 -7.24
C LYS A 24 24.85 11.82 -7.07
N THR A 25 23.66 12.27 -7.44
CA THR A 25 23.17 13.55 -6.91
C THR A 25 22.68 13.32 -5.49
N LYS A 26 23.25 14.05 -4.53
CA LYS A 26 22.88 14.02 -3.11
C LYS A 26 22.64 15.44 -2.66
N LEU A 27 21.45 15.68 -2.12
CA LEU A 27 21.06 16.95 -1.53
C LEU A 27 20.69 16.71 -0.08
N SER A 28 21.11 17.59 0.80
CA SER A 28 20.76 17.53 2.21
C SER A 28 20.46 18.94 2.71
N THR A 29 19.36 19.09 3.43
CA THR A 29 18.94 20.36 4.04
C THR A 29 18.48 20.13 5.46
N VAL A 30 18.84 21.04 6.36
CA VAL A 30 18.32 21.07 7.73
C VAL A 30 17.24 22.13 7.78
N VAL A 31 16.07 21.78 8.29
CA VAL A 31 14.92 22.69 8.41
C VAL A 31 14.67 22.95 9.89
N LEU A 32 14.69 24.22 10.26
CA LEU A 32 14.38 24.66 11.62
C LEU A 32 12.86 24.64 11.86
N PRO A 33 12.40 24.54 13.11
CA PRO A 33 10.97 24.57 13.43
C PRO A 33 10.24 25.83 12.94
N GLU A 34 10.93 26.97 12.89
CA GLU A 34 10.37 28.26 12.46
C GLU A 34 10.06 28.27 10.96
N GLU A 35 10.84 27.53 10.17
CA GLU A 35 10.77 27.51 8.71
C GLU A 35 9.91 26.34 8.17
N ILE A 36 9.43 25.45 9.06
CA ILE A 36 8.80 24.19 8.65
C ILE A 36 7.56 24.38 7.78
N LEU A 37 6.74 25.40 8.08
CA LEU A 37 5.51 25.68 7.35
C LEU A 37 5.80 26.27 5.96
N ALA A 38 6.83 27.11 5.84
CA ALA A 38 7.29 27.64 4.56
C ALA A 38 7.87 26.51 3.70
N PHE A 39 8.74 25.69 4.30
CA PHE A 39 9.32 24.51 3.66
C PHE A 39 8.25 23.53 3.18
N GLU A 40 7.25 23.20 4.01
CA GLU A 40 6.15 22.30 3.64
C GLU A 40 5.41 22.80 2.39
N LYS A 41 5.06 24.09 2.34
CA LYS A 41 4.32 24.68 1.23
C LYS A 41 5.10 24.55 -0.09
N GLU A 42 6.38 24.86 -0.09
CA GLU A 42 7.24 24.79 -1.28
C GLU A 42 7.51 23.34 -1.67
N TYR A 43 7.89 22.51 -0.71
CA TYR A 43 8.21 21.10 -0.91
C TYR A 43 7.01 20.31 -1.46
N LEU A 44 5.81 20.51 -0.90
CA LEU A 44 4.59 19.86 -1.41
C LEU A 44 4.25 20.31 -2.83
N THR A 45 4.52 21.58 -3.16
CA THR A 45 4.27 22.09 -4.52
C THR A 45 5.20 21.39 -5.51
N VAL A 46 6.49 21.28 -5.20
CA VAL A 46 7.47 20.56 -6.04
C VAL A 46 7.10 19.08 -6.16
N LEU A 47 6.74 18.42 -5.06
CA LEU A 47 6.35 17.01 -5.10
C LEU A 47 5.11 16.78 -5.96
N ARG A 48 4.08 17.62 -5.81
CA ARG A 48 2.84 17.49 -6.58
C ARG A 48 3.09 17.70 -8.07
N THR A 49 3.88 18.71 -8.46
CA THR A 49 4.17 18.98 -9.87
C THR A 49 5.00 17.86 -10.50
N GLN A 50 6.04 17.38 -9.81
CA GLN A 50 6.92 16.31 -10.30
C GLN A 50 6.21 14.94 -10.37
N LEU A 51 5.36 14.62 -9.39
CA LEU A 51 4.68 13.31 -9.32
C LEU A 51 3.36 13.24 -10.08
N ALA A 52 2.75 14.38 -10.47
CA ALA A 52 1.47 14.41 -11.15
C ALA A 52 1.46 13.64 -12.49
N SER A 53 2.58 13.61 -13.21
CA SER A 53 2.72 12.92 -14.50
C SER A 53 3.01 11.42 -14.35
N ILE A 54 3.63 11.01 -13.24
CA ILE A 54 4.07 9.63 -13.01
C ILE A 54 2.92 8.79 -12.44
N LEU A 55 2.08 9.39 -11.60
CA LEU A 55 0.99 8.69 -10.91
C LEU A 55 -0.29 8.65 -11.75
N LYS A 56 -0.88 7.46 -11.88
CA LYS A 56 -2.18 7.32 -12.55
C LYS A 56 -3.27 8.05 -11.75
N LYS A 57 -4.19 8.71 -12.45
CA LYS A 57 -5.38 9.30 -11.83
C LYS A 57 -6.10 8.25 -11.00
N ARG A 58 -6.43 8.62 -9.76
CA ARG A 58 -7.16 7.75 -8.84
C ARG A 58 -8.59 7.56 -9.34
N ASP A 59 -8.87 6.38 -9.88
CA ASP A 59 -10.23 5.99 -10.23
C ASP A 59 -10.98 5.53 -8.97
N LYS A 60 -11.49 6.50 -8.21
CA LYS A 60 -12.25 6.24 -6.97
C LYS A 60 -13.44 5.32 -7.20
N ALA A 61 -14.04 5.33 -8.40
CA ALA A 61 -15.15 4.43 -8.71
C ALA A 61 -14.66 2.99 -8.86
N LYS A 62 -13.55 2.77 -9.55
CA LYS A 62 -12.91 1.46 -9.66
C LYS A 62 -12.47 0.93 -8.30
N GLU A 63 -11.83 1.75 -7.48
CA GLU A 63 -11.41 1.36 -6.13
C GLU A 63 -12.59 0.96 -5.25
N ARG A 64 -13.65 1.79 -5.18
CA ARG A 64 -14.87 1.45 -4.42
C ARG A 64 -15.53 0.16 -4.91
N ARG A 65 -15.49 -0.13 -6.21
CA ARG A 65 -15.99 -1.40 -6.77
C ARG A 65 -15.13 -2.58 -6.29
N VAL A 66 -13.80 -2.44 -6.32
CA VAL A 66 -12.87 -3.45 -5.81
C VAL A 66 -13.09 -3.68 -4.31
N ASP A 67 -13.24 -2.62 -3.52
CA ASP A 67 -13.50 -2.72 -2.07
C ASP A 67 -14.80 -3.44 -1.78
N LYS A 68 -15.89 -3.09 -2.49
CA LYS A 68 -17.18 -3.79 -2.38
C LYS A 68 -17.07 -5.27 -2.76
N LEU A 69 -16.31 -5.60 -3.80
CA LEU A 69 -16.06 -6.99 -4.22
C LEU A 69 -15.25 -7.76 -3.17
N LEU A 70 -14.23 -7.15 -2.58
CA LEU A 70 -13.43 -7.75 -1.51
C LEU A 70 -14.25 -7.94 -0.24
N ALA A 71 -15.03 -6.94 0.17
CA ALA A 71 -15.92 -7.02 1.32
C ALA A 71 -16.97 -8.12 1.14
N SER A 72 -17.61 -8.20 -0.02
CA SER A 72 -18.56 -9.29 -0.32
C SER A 72 -17.87 -10.66 -0.37
N SER A 73 -16.64 -10.76 -0.87
CA SER A 73 -15.88 -12.01 -0.84
C SER A 73 -15.50 -12.42 0.59
N ARG A 74 -15.17 -11.47 1.47
CA ARG A 74 -14.88 -11.74 2.89
C ARG A 74 -16.14 -12.20 3.63
N LYS A 75 -17.26 -11.51 3.43
CA LYS A 75 -18.57 -11.88 3.99
C LYS A 75 -18.97 -13.30 3.59
N LYS A 76 -18.87 -13.64 2.30
CA LYS A 76 -19.13 -15.01 1.82
C LYS A 76 -18.23 -16.06 2.45
N LEU A 77 -16.98 -15.75 2.77
CA LEU A 77 -16.10 -16.71 3.47
C LEU A 77 -16.53 -16.88 4.93
N GLN A 78 -16.88 -15.79 5.62
CA GLN A 78 -17.39 -15.84 6.99
C GLN A 78 -18.68 -16.65 7.09
N GLU A 79 -19.67 -16.38 6.23
CA GLU A 79 -20.94 -17.12 6.16
C GLU A 79 -20.75 -18.62 5.91
N ASN A 80 -19.65 -19.02 5.25
CA ASN A 80 -19.32 -20.41 4.96
C ASN A 80 -18.30 -21.00 5.96
N ASN A 81 -18.28 -20.55 7.21
CA ASN A 81 -17.36 -21.01 8.27
C ASN A 81 -15.88 -20.95 7.85
N GLY A 82 -15.50 -19.90 7.14
CA GLY A 82 -14.16 -19.69 6.63
C GLY A 82 -13.76 -20.62 5.48
N LYS A 83 -14.70 -21.35 4.86
CA LYS A 83 -14.41 -22.29 3.76
C LYS A 83 -14.90 -21.72 2.42
N VAL A 84 -14.16 -22.04 1.35
CA VAL A 84 -14.59 -21.72 -0.02
C VAL A 84 -15.71 -22.69 -0.42
N LEU A 85 -16.88 -22.16 -0.77
CA LEU A 85 -18.01 -22.97 -1.22
C LEU A 85 -17.78 -23.49 -2.64
N ILE A 86 -17.79 -24.82 -2.80
CA ILE A 86 -17.57 -25.49 -4.08
C ILE A 86 -18.93 -25.86 -4.67
N LYS A 87 -19.47 -24.97 -5.53
CA LYS A 87 -20.74 -25.18 -6.25
C LYS A 87 -20.50 -25.65 -7.69
N GLY A 88 -21.47 -26.40 -8.24
CA GLY A 88 -21.50 -26.83 -9.64
C GLY A 88 -21.22 -28.32 -9.87
N SER A 89 -21.62 -28.79 -11.05
CA SER A 89 -21.50 -30.19 -11.48
C SER A 89 -20.04 -30.64 -11.57
N LYS A 90 -19.78 -31.93 -11.28
CA LYS A 90 -18.46 -32.55 -11.38
C LYS A 90 -17.98 -32.67 -12.85
N ARG A 91 -18.93 -32.86 -13.78
CA ARG A 91 -18.72 -33.00 -15.23
C ARG A 91 -19.57 -31.99 -16.00
N GLY A 92 -19.31 -31.84 -17.30
CA GLY A 92 -20.06 -30.93 -18.17
C GLY A 92 -19.77 -29.44 -17.93
N SER A 93 -20.71 -28.59 -18.32
CA SER A 93 -20.57 -27.12 -18.36
C SER A 93 -20.18 -26.47 -17.01
N GLY A 94 -20.58 -27.07 -15.88
CA GLY A 94 -20.25 -26.59 -14.53
C GLY A 94 -18.83 -26.94 -14.03
N ARG A 95 -18.12 -27.85 -14.71
CA ARG A 95 -16.82 -28.38 -14.25
C ARG A 95 -15.76 -27.29 -14.09
N ARG A 96 -15.67 -26.34 -15.02
CA ARG A 96 -14.65 -25.28 -14.99
C ARG A 96 -14.81 -24.38 -13.76
N LYS A 97 -16.06 -24.00 -13.43
CA LYS A 97 -16.37 -23.20 -12.23
C LYS A 97 -16.03 -23.97 -10.95
N ARG A 98 -16.41 -25.25 -10.89
CA ARG A 98 -16.08 -26.16 -9.79
C ARG A 98 -14.56 -26.28 -9.57
N MET A 99 -13.79 -26.53 -10.63
CA MET A 99 -12.33 -26.69 -10.53
C MET A 99 -11.63 -25.42 -10.05
N ARG A 100 -12.11 -24.23 -10.44
CA ARG A 100 -11.60 -22.94 -9.91
C ARG A 100 -11.86 -22.81 -8.41
N ALA A 101 -13.06 -23.18 -7.94
CA ALA A 101 -13.39 -23.16 -6.51
C ALA A 101 -12.54 -24.16 -5.72
N VAL A 102 -12.32 -25.37 -6.25
CA VAL A 102 -11.44 -26.39 -5.64
C VAL A 102 -10.01 -25.86 -5.51
N ARG A 103 -9.43 -25.28 -6.57
CA ARG A 103 -8.07 -24.71 -6.53
C ARG A 103 -7.95 -23.58 -5.51
N ARG A 104 -8.95 -22.68 -5.46
CA ARG A 104 -9.00 -21.58 -4.46
C ARG A 104 -9.11 -22.14 -3.04
N ALA A 105 -9.93 -23.16 -2.83
CA ALA A 105 -10.05 -23.82 -1.53
C ALA A 105 -8.74 -24.46 -1.08
N LYS A 106 -8.03 -25.12 -2.00
CA LYS A 106 -6.71 -25.72 -1.73
C LYS A 106 -5.69 -24.66 -1.31
N ARG A 107 -5.55 -23.59 -2.09
CA ARG A 107 -4.63 -22.49 -1.80
C ARG A 107 -4.91 -21.84 -0.43
N LEU A 108 -6.18 -21.59 -0.11
CA LEU A 108 -6.56 -21.01 1.18
C LEU A 108 -6.21 -21.92 2.37
N ARG A 109 -6.29 -23.26 2.19
CA ARG A 109 -5.87 -24.22 3.23
C ARG A 109 -4.36 -24.23 3.39
N GLU A 110 -3.61 -24.21 2.29
CA GLU A 110 -2.14 -24.14 2.31
C GLU A 110 -1.63 -22.85 2.95
N GLU A 111 -2.26 -21.71 2.66
CA GLU A 111 -1.93 -20.43 3.28
C GLU A 111 -2.21 -20.45 4.80
N ARG A 112 -3.32 -21.06 5.23
CA ARG A 112 -3.64 -21.23 6.66
C ARG A 112 -2.74 -22.21 7.39
N SER A 113 -2.22 -23.24 6.73
CA SER A 113 -1.33 -24.22 7.37
C SER A 113 0.12 -23.72 7.51
N ARG A 114 0.47 -22.63 6.81
CA ARG A 114 1.80 -21.99 6.90
C ARG A 114 1.86 -20.86 7.93
N GLN A 115 0.70 -20.34 8.33
CA GLN A 115 0.56 -19.38 9.43
C GLN A 115 0.44 -20.13 10.75
#